data_AF-A0A4Z0H4S8-F1
#
_entry.id   AF-A0A4Z0H4S8-F1
#
_cell.length_a   1.000
_cell.length_b   1.000
_cell.length_c   1.000
_cell.angle_alpha   90.00
_cell.angle_beta   90.00
_cell.angle_gamma   90.00
#
_symmetry.space_group_name_H-M   'P 1'
#
loop_
_entity.id
_entity.type
_entity.pdbx_description
1 polymer ?
#
loop_
_entity_poly.entity_id
_entity_poly.type
_entity_poly.pdbx_seq_one_letter_code
_entity_poly.pdbx_strand_id
1 'polypeptide(L)'
;MFQEEPFDRYSDSKKRELEIELSEWNKKQLSTWNSGKIPLNSQDYDLVTKRMYDWLYVVNPEVQQITWNARHAIMVKRVKQTVADYSGKRILCIHGADHNYWYYDALAKAGLDVVYPLR
;
A
#
# COMPACT_ATOMS: atom_id res chain seq x y z
N MET A 1 0.09 -14.57 16.16
CA MET A 1 0.06 -13.33 15.36
C MET A 1 1.49 -12.82 15.33
N PHE A 2 2.08 -12.57 14.17
CA PHE A 2 3.43 -11.99 14.10
C PHE A 2 3.38 -10.60 14.75
N GLN A 3 4.25 -10.34 15.73
CA GLN A 3 4.18 -9.18 16.65
C GLN A 3 5.38 -8.24 16.54
N GLU A 4 6.31 -8.51 15.63
CA GLU A 4 7.51 -7.66 15.47
C GLU A 4 7.18 -6.42 14.64
N GLU A 5 7.42 -5.24 15.22
CA GLU A 5 7.31 -3.96 14.53
C GLU A 5 8.55 -3.71 13.65
N PRO A 6 8.45 -2.86 12.60
CA PRO A 6 9.54 -2.64 11.65
C PRO A 6 10.89 -2.26 12.29
N PHE A 7 10.87 -1.65 13.47
CA PHE A 7 12.06 -1.09 14.11
C PHE A 7 12.54 -1.83 15.37
N ASP A 8 11.88 -2.91 15.78
CA ASP A 8 12.17 -3.58 17.07
C ASP A 8 13.57 -4.22 17.15
N ARG A 9 14.16 -4.54 16.01
CA ARG A 9 15.53 -5.08 15.94
C ARG A 9 16.64 -4.05 16.17
N TYR A 10 16.30 -2.76 16.25
CA TYR A 10 17.27 -1.67 16.39
C TYR A 10 17.39 -1.21 17.85
N SER A 11 18.56 -0.66 18.20
CA SER A 11 18.74 0.05 19.48
C SER A 11 17.77 1.22 19.62
N ASP A 12 17.38 1.56 20.85
CA ASP A 12 16.43 2.65 21.13
C ASP A 12 16.73 3.98 20.42
N SER A 13 18.01 4.37 20.35
CA SER A 13 18.44 5.58 19.64
C SER A 13 18.09 5.51 18.15
N LYS A 14 18.49 4.41 17.49
CA LYS A 14 18.20 4.20 16.07
C LYS A 14 16.71 4.00 15.79
N LYS A 15 16.00 3.30 16.66
CA LYS A 15 14.54 3.15 16.59
C LYS A 15 13.86 4.52 16.58
N ARG A 16 14.25 5.42 17.49
CA ARG A 16 13.70 6.78 17.56
C ARG A 16 14.00 7.61 16.29
N GLU A 17 15.18 7.47 15.69
CA GLU A 17 15.49 8.14 14.41
C GLU A 17 14.55 7.66 13.29
N LEU A 18 14.34 6.35 13.18
CA LEU A 18 13.48 5.75 12.16
C LEU A 18 12.00 6.11 12.38
N GLU A 19 11.56 6.20 13.63
CA GLU A 19 10.20 6.67 13.97
C GLU A 19 9.98 8.14 13.57
N ILE A 20 10.99 9.00 13.73
CA ILE A 20 10.94 10.39 13.26
C ILE A 20 10.85 10.41 11.74
N GLU A 21 11.67 9.64 11.04
CA GLU A 21 11.64 9.56 9.57
C GLU A 21 10.28 9.04 9.06
N LEU A 22 9.71 8.01 9.69
CA LEU A 22 8.37 7.52 9.39
C LEU A 22 7.30 8.60 9.64
N SER A 23 7.44 9.40 10.70
CA SER A 23 6.53 10.53 10.94
C SER A 23 6.58 11.56 9.80
N GLU A 24 7.78 11.87 9.27
CA GLU A 24 7.92 12.76 8.13
C GLU A 24 7.34 12.18 6.84
N TRP A 25 7.50 10.87 6.61
CA TRP A 25 6.83 10.17 5.52
C TRP A 25 5.30 10.29 5.62
N ASN A 26 4.74 10.05 6.81
CA ASN A 26 3.30 10.18 7.05
C ASN A 26 2.80 11.62 6.80
N LYS A 27 3.53 12.63 7.27
CA LYS A 27 3.19 14.04 6.99
C LYS A 27 3.19 14.34 5.50
N LYS A 28 4.21 13.86 4.78
CA LYS A 28 4.32 14.02 3.33
C LYS A 28 3.17 13.32 2.61
N GLN A 29 2.85 12.10 2.99
CA GLN A 29 1.73 11.34 2.43
C GLN A 29 0.42 12.10 2.66
N LEU A 30 0.15 12.52 3.90
CA LEU A 30 -1.03 13.29 4.25
C LEU A 30 -1.09 14.63 3.53
N SER A 31 0.02 15.30 3.21
CA SER A 31 -0.02 16.55 2.44
C SER A 31 -0.63 16.41 1.04
N THR A 32 -0.71 15.18 0.52
CA THR A 32 -1.30 14.87 -0.78
C THR A 32 -2.75 14.36 -0.71
N TRP A 33 -3.34 14.31 0.49
CA TRP A 33 -4.63 13.65 0.74
C TRP A 33 -5.79 14.16 -0.11
N ASN A 34 -5.75 15.43 -0.52
CA ASN A 34 -6.79 16.10 -1.31
C ASN A 34 -6.32 16.53 -2.70
N SER A 35 -5.24 15.94 -3.21
CA SER A 35 -4.72 16.21 -4.57
C SER A 35 -5.65 15.72 -5.69
N GLY A 36 -6.53 14.76 -5.40
CA GLY A 36 -7.56 14.25 -6.32
C GLY A 36 -8.95 14.84 -6.05
N LYS A 37 -9.91 14.52 -6.93
CA LYS A 37 -11.33 14.88 -6.72
C LYS A 37 -11.96 14.18 -5.52
N ILE A 38 -11.53 12.95 -5.27
CA ILE A 38 -11.92 12.15 -4.11
C ILE A 38 -10.70 12.10 -3.17
N PRO A 39 -10.87 12.37 -1.87
CA PRO A 39 -9.80 12.24 -0.89
C PRO A 39 -9.09 10.88 -0.96
N LEU A 40 -7.76 10.88 -0.84
CA LEU A 40 -6.89 9.70 -0.83
C LEU A 40 -7.01 8.86 -2.12
N ASN A 41 -7.45 9.47 -3.22
CA ASN A 41 -7.68 8.81 -4.51
C ASN A 41 -6.96 9.57 -5.62
N SER A 42 -5.63 9.47 -5.62
CA SER A 42 -4.78 10.14 -6.59
C SER A 42 -3.44 9.43 -6.76
N GLN A 43 -2.81 9.64 -7.92
CA GLN A 43 -1.47 9.12 -8.17
C GLN A 43 -0.41 9.80 -7.31
N ASP A 44 -0.62 11.06 -6.88
CA ASP A 44 0.30 11.77 -6.01
C ASP A 44 0.37 11.12 -4.63
N TYR A 45 -0.79 10.77 -4.06
CA TYR A 45 -0.87 10.03 -2.80
C TYR A 45 -0.21 8.66 -2.91
N ASP A 46 -0.49 7.95 -4.00
CA ASP A 46 0.08 6.63 -4.28
C ASP A 46 1.60 6.65 -4.41
N LEU A 47 2.15 7.67 -5.07
CA LEU A 47 3.59 7.80 -5.27
C LEU A 47 4.33 7.99 -3.95
N VAL A 48 3.78 8.83 -3.05
CA VAL A 48 4.39 9.04 -1.73
C VAL A 48 4.25 7.79 -0.87
N THR A 49 3.07 7.18 -0.88
CA THR A 49 2.78 5.92 -0.16
C THR A 49 3.76 4.83 -0.58
N LYS A 50 3.91 4.59 -1.88
CA LYS A 50 4.82 3.59 -2.42
C LYS A 50 6.25 3.82 -1.94
N ARG A 51 6.74 5.05 -2.01
CA ARG A 51 8.10 5.41 -1.56
C ARG A 51 8.32 5.18 -0.07
N MET A 52 7.31 5.45 0.76
CA MET A 52 7.36 5.16 2.19
C MET A 52 7.50 3.65 2.45
N TYR A 53 6.71 2.82 1.78
CA TYR A 53 6.81 1.36 1.96
C TYR A 53 8.07 0.76 1.31
N ASP A 54 8.56 1.32 0.20
CA ASP A 54 9.86 0.96 -0.39
C ASP A 54 10.99 1.26 0.62
N TRP A 55 10.93 2.41 1.31
CA TRP A 55 11.86 2.74 2.39
C TRP A 55 11.75 1.78 3.58
N LEU A 56 10.53 1.49 4.06
CA LEU A 56 10.31 0.51 5.13
C LEU A 56 10.88 -0.87 4.76
N TYR A 57 10.81 -1.26 3.48
CA TYR A 57 11.39 -2.51 2.99
C TYR A 57 12.92 -2.51 3.08
N VAL A 58 13.56 -1.39 2.75
CA VAL A 58 15.01 -1.23 2.94
C VAL A 58 15.37 -1.29 4.42
N VAL A 59 14.55 -0.69 5.29
CA VAL A 59 14.77 -0.71 6.75
C VAL A 59 14.62 -2.11 7.32
N ASN A 60 13.51 -2.81 7.08
CA ASN A 60 13.29 -4.15 7.61
C ASN A 60 12.54 -5.03 6.60
N PRO A 61 13.27 -5.70 5.69
CA PRO A 61 12.64 -6.48 4.64
C PRO A 61 11.86 -7.67 5.19
N GLU A 62 12.33 -8.30 6.26
CA GLU A 62 11.66 -9.48 6.84
C GLU A 62 10.27 -9.14 7.36
N VAL A 63 10.16 -8.08 8.18
CA VAL A 63 8.86 -7.59 8.66
C VAL A 63 7.99 -7.15 7.49
N GLN A 64 8.52 -6.37 6.54
CA GLN A 64 7.73 -5.88 5.40
C GLN A 64 7.26 -7.00 4.46
N GLN A 65 8.02 -8.07 4.29
CA GLN A 65 7.59 -9.23 3.52
C GLN A 65 6.32 -9.86 4.13
N ILE A 66 6.26 -9.94 5.46
CA ILE A 66 5.17 -10.58 6.19
C ILE A 66 3.97 -9.63 6.35
N THR A 67 4.21 -8.41 6.83
CA THR A 67 3.13 -7.48 7.21
C THR A 67 2.54 -6.74 6.02
N TRP A 68 3.32 -6.52 4.97
CA TRP A 68 2.92 -5.74 3.81
C TRP A 68 2.77 -6.57 2.54
N ASN A 69 3.84 -7.24 2.07
CA ASN A 69 3.82 -7.91 0.77
C ASN A 69 2.90 -9.13 0.75
N ALA A 70 2.94 -9.98 1.79
CA ALA A 70 2.06 -11.14 1.89
C ALA A 70 0.58 -10.74 1.96
N ARG A 71 0.27 -9.65 2.67
CA ARG A 71 -1.09 -9.08 2.72
C ARG A 71 -1.56 -8.67 1.32
N HIS A 72 -0.74 -7.93 0.56
CA HIS A 72 -1.09 -7.54 -0.80
C HIS A 72 -1.27 -8.73 -1.74
N ALA A 73 -0.40 -9.75 -1.64
CA ALA A 73 -0.52 -10.96 -2.44
C ALA A 73 -1.86 -11.68 -2.20
N ILE A 74 -2.29 -11.78 -0.93
CA ILE A 74 -3.60 -12.36 -0.56
C ILE A 74 -4.74 -11.51 -1.11
N MET A 75 -4.69 -10.19 -0.95
CA MET A 75 -5.73 -9.28 -1.43
C MET A 75 -5.89 -9.39 -2.97
N VAL A 76 -4.79 -9.36 -3.72
CA VAL A 76 -4.80 -9.53 -5.19
C VAL A 76 -5.34 -10.90 -5.59
N LYS A 77 -4.94 -11.98 -4.90
CA LYS A 77 -5.46 -13.33 -5.15
C LYS A 77 -6.99 -13.36 -5.00
N ARG A 78 -7.54 -12.76 -3.95
CA ARG A 78 -8.98 -12.71 -3.71
C ARG A 78 -9.73 -11.96 -4.81
N VAL A 79 -9.21 -10.82 -5.26
CA VAL A 79 -9.82 -10.08 -6.38
C VAL A 79 -9.82 -10.91 -7.66
N LYS A 80 -8.70 -11.57 -7.99
CA LYS A 80 -8.62 -12.45 -9.16
C LYS A 80 -9.65 -13.58 -9.11
N GLN A 81 -9.85 -14.17 -7.93
CA GLN A 81 -10.89 -15.19 -7.73
C GLN A 81 -12.29 -14.60 -7.95
N THR A 82 -12.59 -13.44 -7.35
CA THR A 82 -13.89 -12.78 -7.55
C THR A 82 -14.13 -12.41 -9.01
N VAL A 83 -13.11 -11.92 -9.74
CA VAL A 83 -13.25 -11.64 -11.18
C VAL A 83 -13.58 -12.91 -11.97
N ALA A 84 -12.99 -14.05 -11.62
CA ALA A 84 -13.29 -15.33 -12.27
C ALA A 84 -14.73 -15.79 -11.98
N ASP A 85 -15.19 -15.66 -10.74
CA ASP A 85 -16.55 -16.04 -10.32
C ASP A 85 -17.64 -15.16 -10.94
N TYR A 86 -17.29 -13.90 -11.28
CA TYR A 86 -18.22 -12.91 -11.83
C TYR A 86 -17.75 -12.35 -13.18
N SER A 87 -17.39 -13.24 -14.11
CA SER A 87 -16.92 -12.86 -15.45
C SER A 87 -17.88 -11.91 -16.18
N GLY A 88 -17.30 -10.87 -16.81
CA GLY A 88 -18.05 -9.84 -17.54
C GLY A 88 -18.79 -8.82 -16.66
N LYS A 89 -18.68 -8.91 -15.33
CA LYS A 89 -19.25 -7.92 -14.41
C LYS A 89 -18.24 -6.85 -14.04
N ARG A 90 -18.75 -5.66 -13.72
CA ARG A 90 -17.96 -4.59 -13.09
C ARG A 90 -17.95 -4.82 -11.58
N ILE A 91 -16.76 -4.85 -10.99
CA ILE A 91 -16.57 -5.09 -9.56
C ILE A 91 -16.02 -3.81 -8.92
N LEU A 92 -16.72 -3.29 -7.91
CA LEU A 92 -16.21 -2.22 -7.06
C LEU A 92 -15.37 -2.83 -5.94
N CYS A 93 -14.09 -2.46 -5.86
CA CYS A 93 -13.20 -2.88 -4.78
C CYS A 93 -13.07 -1.75 -3.76
N ILE A 94 -13.28 -2.07 -2.48
CA ILE A 94 -13.14 -1.12 -1.36
C ILE A 94 -12.03 -1.65 -0.44
N HIS A 95 -11.03 -0.80 -0.16
CA HIS A 95 -9.90 -1.10 0.72
C HIS A 95 -9.29 0.20 1.27
N GLY A 96 -8.32 0.08 2.17
CA GLY A 96 -7.54 1.24 2.64
C GLY A 96 -6.74 1.88 1.51
N ALA A 97 -6.58 3.21 1.57
CA ALA A 97 -5.95 4.00 0.52
C ALA A 97 -4.47 3.64 0.28
N ASP A 98 -3.75 3.25 1.34
CA ASP A 98 -2.34 2.84 1.23
C ASP A 98 -2.09 1.67 0.27
N HIS A 99 -3.14 0.91 -0.06
CA HIS A 99 -3.04 -0.25 -0.95
C HIS A 99 -3.21 0.10 -2.43
N ASN A 100 -3.66 1.31 -2.76
CA ASN A 100 -4.05 1.73 -4.11
C ASN A 100 -2.97 1.46 -5.16
N TYR A 101 -1.74 1.96 -4.92
CA TYR A 101 -0.63 1.82 -5.88
C TYR A 101 -0.34 0.36 -6.22
N TRP A 102 -0.30 -0.50 -5.19
CA TRP A 102 0.02 -1.92 -5.36
C TRP A 102 -1.13 -2.63 -6.06
N TYR A 103 -2.36 -2.32 -5.66
CA TYR A 103 -3.56 -2.90 -6.27
C TYR A 103 -3.65 -2.59 -7.75
N TYR A 104 -3.47 -1.31 -8.10
CA TYR A 104 -3.49 -0.84 -9.47
C TYR A 104 -2.44 -1.58 -10.31
N ASP A 105 -1.17 -1.58 -9.87
CA ASP A 105 -0.07 -2.22 -10.58
C ASP A 105 -0.28 -3.73 -10.75
N ALA A 106 -0.68 -4.43 -9.68
CA ALA A 106 -0.78 -5.88 -9.68
C ALA A 106 -1.98 -6.39 -10.50
N LEU A 107 -3.10 -5.67 -10.50
CA LEU A 107 -4.29 -6.03 -11.26
C LEU A 107 -4.15 -5.64 -12.74
N ALA A 108 -3.56 -4.48 -13.05
CA ALA A 108 -3.26 -4.10 -14.43
C ALA A 108 -2.30 -5.11 -15.10
N LYS A 109 -1.25 -5.54 -14.38
CA LYS A 109 -0.34 -6.61 -14.86
C LYS A 109 -1.02 -7.98 -15.03
N ALA A 110 -2.16 -8.20 -14.39
CA ALA A 110 -2.96 -9.41 -14.55
C ALA A 110 -3.90 -9.37 -15.76
N GLY A 111 -3.84 -8.31 -16.58
CA GLY A 111 -4.68 -8.15 -17.77
C GLY A 111 -6.11 -7.71 -17.48
N LEU A 112 -6.38 -7.17 -16.28
CA LEU A 112 -7.68 -6.63 -15.92
C LEU A 112 -7.80 -5.18 -16.36
N ASP A 113 -8.99 -4.78 -16.78
CA ASP A 113 -9.33 -3.36 -17.00
C ASP A 113 -9.59 -2.69 -15.64
N VAL A 114 -8.62 -1.93 -15.15
CA VAL A 114 -8.65 -1.29 -13.83
C VAL A 114 -8.92 0.21 -13.99
N VAL A 115 -10.08 0.64 -13.49
CA VAL A 115 -10.45 2.06 -13.44
C VAL A 115 -9.95 2.67 -12.13
N TYR A 116 -8.88 3.44 -12.21
CA TYR A 116 -8.32 4.19 -11.09
C TYR A 116 -7.41 5.33 -11.61
N PRO A 117 -7.36 6.51 -10.98
CA PRO A 117 -8.24 6.99 -9.91
C PRO A 117 -9.71 7.05 -10.32
N LEU A 118 -10.60 7.01 -9.33
CA LEU A 118 -12.04 7.18 -9.50
C LEU A 118 -12.36 8.67 -9.75
N ARG A 119 -13.49 8.96 -10.40
CA ARG A 119 -13.88 10.30 -10.86
C ARG A 119 -15.18 10.78 -10.26
#